data_AF-A0A379IY88-F1
#
_entry.id   AF-A0A379IY88-F1
#
_cell.length_a   1.000
_cell.length_b   1.000
_cell.length_c   1.000
_cell.angle_alpha   90.00
_cell.angle_beta   90.00
_cell.angle_gamma   90.00
#
_symmetry.space_group_name_H-M   'P 1'
#
loop_
_entity.id
_entity.type
_entity.pdbx_description
1 polymer ?
#
loop_
_entity_poly.entity_id
_entity_poly.type
_entity_poly.pdbx_seq_one_letter_code
_entity_poly.pdbx_strand_id
1 'polypeptide(L)'
;MSRYEIAFSGQLVPGAQPELVKANLAKLFQADAQRIAQLFSGRRIVIKNNLDAAAAEKYRTTLERAGARVEVVDMDMLIEEVELAPPPPLPGESVPASVAAPVAARPGRLQVAPRDEYMAAFSEVDAPDFGIAPVGSDLQDARPDAAAPAVDLSQFSLAPVGSDMGQAKPANPAPAPDTSHLKLQD
;
A
#
# COMPACT_ATOMS: atom_id res chain seq x y z
N MET A 1 32.29 5.61 4.59
CA MET A 1 32.56 5.03 3.26
C MET A 1 31.21 4.77 2.64
N SER A 2 30.83 5.62 1.69
CA SER A 2 29.48 5.68 1.17
C SER A 2 29.18 4.45 0.32
N ARG A 3 28.12 3.73 0.71
CA ARG A 3 27.63 2.55 0.00
C ARG A 3 26.54 3.01 -0.94
N TYR A 4 26.65 2.63 -2.19
CA TYR A 4 25.71 2.92 -3.26
C TYR A 4 24.92 1.66 -3.57
N GLU A 5 23.64 1.85 -3.84
CA GLU A 5 22.82 0.82 -4.44
C GLU A 5 22.38 1.23 -5.84
N ILE A 6 22.27 0.23 -6.71
CA ILE A 6 21.81 0.41 -8.08
C ILE A 6 20.44 -0.21 -8.19
N ALA A 7 19.44 0.67 -8.32
CA ALA A 7 18.07 0.29 -8.53
C ALA A 7 17.65 0.55 -9.98
N PHE A 8 16.96 -0.42 -10.57
CA PHE A 8 16.38 -0.28 -11.88
C PHE A 8 14.86 -0.20 -11.76
N SER A 9 14.28 0.81 -12.38
CA SER A 9 12.85 1.14 -12.30
C SER A 9 12.06 0.71 -13.55
N GLY A 10 12.64 -0.16 -14.39
CA GLY A 10 11.96 -0.61 -15.61
C GLY A 10 11.90 0.44 -16.72
N GLN A 11 12.55 1.59 -16.54
CA GLN A 11 12.53 2.69 -17.51
C GLN A 11 13.56 2.45 -18.62
N LEU A 12 13.08 2.49 -19.86
CA LEU A 12 13.89 2.37 -21.08
C LEU A 12 14.16 3.76 -21.63
N VAL A 13 15.33 3.94 -22.24
CA VAL A 13 15.65 5.20 -22.95
C VAL A 13 14.75 5.31 -24.21
N PRO A 14 14.25 6.52 -24.56
CA PRO A 14 13.43 6.71 -25.76
C PRO A 14 14.18 6.26 -27.02
N GLY A 15 13.63 5.26 -27.73
CA GLY A 15 14.21 4.71 -28.97
C GLY A 15 14.96 3.38 -28.81
N ALA A 16 15.10 2.84 -27.60
CA ALA A 16 15.69 1.52 -27.40
C ALA A 16 14.65 0.39 -27.55
N GLN A 17 14.96 -0.65 -28.35
CA GLN A 17 14.06 -1.80 -28.51
C GLN A 17 14.03 -2.64 -27.22
N PRO A 18 12.84 -2.93 -26.65
CA PRO A 18 12.72 -3.64 -25.39
C PRO A 18 13.32 -5.06 -25.46
N GLU A 19 13.34 -5.70 -26.62
CA GLU A 19 13.94 -7.02 -26.82
C GLU A 19 15.47 -7.00 -26.74
N LEU A 20 16.10 -5.99 -27.36
CA LEU A 20 17.55 -5.85 -27.39
C LEU A 20 18.11 -5.41 -26.02
N VAL A 21 17.39 -4.51 -25.33
CA VAL A 21 17.76 -4.08 -23.97
C VAL A 21 17.64 -5.25 -22.99
N LYS A 22 16.60 -6.09 -23.10
CA LYS A 22 16.47 -7.31 -22.28
C LYS A 22 17.65 -8.26 -22.48
N ALA A 23 18.09 -8.47 -23.73
CA ALA A 23 19.23 -9.32 -24.04
C ALA A 23 20.57 -8.75 -23.51
N ASN A 24 20.77 -7.44 -23.62
CA ASN A 24 21.97 -6.77 -23.12
C ASN A 24 22.00 -6.73 -21.59
N LEU A 25 20.85 -6.51 -20.95
CA LEU A 25 20.72 -6.57 -19.49
C LEU A 25 20.97 -8.00 -18.98
N ALA A 26 20.47 -9.02 -19.68
CA ALA A 26 20.73 -10.42 -19.34
C ALA A 26 22.22 -10.78 -19.34
N LYS A 27 22.96 -10.28 -20.33
CA LYS A 27 24.41 -10.51 -20.43
C LYS A 27 25.19 -9.74 -19.38
N LEU A 28 24.82 -8.48 -19.12
CA LEU A 28 25.52 -7.63 -18.15
C LEU A 28 25.29 -8.07 -16.71
N PHE A 29 24.07 -8.52 -16.38
CA PHE A 29 23.71 -8.94 -15.03
C PHE A 29 23.77 -10.44 -14.79
N GLN A 30 23.98 -11.25 -15.83
CA GLN A 30 23.89 -12.73 -15.75
C GLN A 30 22.62 -13.18 -15.01
N ALA A 31 21.54 -12.43 -15.21
CA ALA A 31 20.28 -12.62 -14.51
C ALA A 31 19.28 -13.34 -15.41
N ASP A 32 18.47 -14.21 -14.83
CA ASP A 32 17.45 -14.98 -15.55
C ASP A 32 16.42 -14.07 -16.24
N ALA A 33 15.94 -14.51 -17.41
CA ALA A 33 14.92 -13.82 -18.20
C ALA A 33 13.66 -13.48 -17.38
N GLN A 34 13.35 -14.26 -16.35
CA GLN A 34 12.27 -14.03 -15.40
C GLN A 34 12.53 -12.81 -14.50
N ARG A 35 13.75 -12.65 -13.99
CA ARG A 35 14.14 -11.49 -13.16
C ARG A 35 14.16 -10.21 -14.00
N ILE A 36 14.55 -10.32 -15.26
CA ILE A 36 14.49 -9.21 -16.23
C ILE A 36 13.03 -8.86 -16.57
N ALA A 37 12.15 -9.85 -16.77
CA ALA A 37 10.74 -9.56 -16.98
C ALA A 37 10.10 -8.84 -15.77
N GLN A 38 10.48 -9.24 -14.54
CA GLN A 38 10.06 -8.54 -13.32
C GLN A 38 10.67 -7.13 -13.19
N LEU A 39 11.92 -6.93 -13.60
CA LEU A 39 12.57 -5.61 -13.69
C LEU A 39 11.83 -4.67 -14.65
N PHE A 40 11.25 -5.20 -15.72
CA PHE A 40 10.45 -4.47 -16.70
C PHE A 40 8.97 -4.34 -16.30
N SER A 41 8.56 -4.84 -15.13
CA SER A 41 7.19 -4.67 -14.61
C SER A 41 6.90 -3.25 -14.09
N GLY A 42 7.87 -2.34 -14.18
CA GLY A 42 7.76 -0.95 -13.71
C GLY A 42 7.96 -0.78 -12.20
N ARG A 43 8.26 -1.87 -11.47
CA ARG A 43 8.60 -1.85 -10.05
C ARG A 43 10.09 -1.63 -9.87
N ARG A 44 10.49 -0.79 -8.91
CA ARG A 44 11.89 -0.58 -8.51
C ARG A 44 12.47 -1.89 -7.98
N ILE A 45 13.52 -2.40 -8.62
CA ILE A 45 14.24 -3.59 -8.16
C ILE A 45 15.72 -3.24 -7.99
N VAL A 46 16.25 -3.56 -6.82
CA VAL A 46 17.68 -3.41 -6.50
C VAL A 46 18.43 -4.56 -7.15
N ILE A 47 19.33 -4.25 -8.08
CA ILE A 47 20.08 -5.29 -8.80
C ILE A 47 21.36 -5.64 -8.06
N LYS A 48 22.00 -4.66 -7.39
CA LYS A 48 23.16 -4.89 -6.55
C LYS A 48 23.30 -3.79 -5.49
N ASN A 49 23.51 -4.21 -4.24
CA ASN A 49 23.76 -3.33 -3.10
C ASN A 49 25.26 -3.40 -2.71
N ASN A 50 25.71 -2.42 -1.92
CA ASN A 50 27.09 -2.31 -1.43
C ASN A 50 28.15 -2.04 -2.51
N LEU A 51 27.85 -1.14 -3.46
CA LEU A 51 28.82 -0.65 -4.44
C LEU A 51 29.49 0.63 -3.96
N ASP A 52 30.75 0.83 -4.34
CA ASP A 52 31.48 2.08 -4.09
C ASP A 52 31.12 3.13 -5.14
N ALA A 53 31.33 4.43 -4.89
CA ALA A 53 30.93 5.54 -5.77
C ALA A 53 31.46 5.33 -7.21
N ALA A 54 32.74 4.98 -7.32
CA ALA A 54 33.41 4.73 -8.60
C ALA A 54 32.89 3.46 -9.32
N ALA A 55 32.33 2.50 -8.58
CA ALA A 55 31.72 1.32 -9.18
C ALA A 55 30.29 1.65 -9.64
N ALA A 56 29.52 2.38 -8.84
CA ALA A 56 28.15 2.77 -9.16
C ALA A 56 28.05 3.58 -10.46
N GLU A 57 28.94 4.55 -10.67
CA GLU A 57 29.00 5.33 -11.91
C GLU A 57 29.36 4.48 -13.13
N LYS A 58 30.25 3.50 -12.98
CA LYS A 58 30.61 2.56 -14.06
C LYS A 58 29.40 1.72 -14.47
N TYR A 59 28.62 1.24 -13.51
CA TYR A 59 27.39 0.50 -13.79
C TYR A 59 26.30 1.40 -14.38
N ARG A 60 26.15 2.64 -13.90
CA ARG A 60 25.24 3.62 -14.54
C ARG A 60 25.59 3.81 -16.01
N THR A 61 26.87 4.03 -16.31
CA THR A 61 27.34 4.29 -17.68
C THR A 61 27.15 3.08 -18.60
N THR A 62 27.43 1.86 -18.11
CA THR A 62 27.24 0.64 -18.92
C THR A 62 25.77 0.34 -19.15
N LEU A 63 24.90 0.61 -18.18
CA LEU A 63 23.47 0.36 -18.28
C LEU A 63 22.76 1.42 -19.13
N GLU A 64 23.15 2.68 -19.02
CA GLU A 64 22.67 3.77 -19.87
C GLU A 64 23.05 3.53 -21.34
N ARG A 65 24.29 3.07 -21.59
CA ARG A 65 24.73 2.62 -22.92
C ARG A 65 23.97 1.40 -23.43
N ALA A 66 23.46 0.55 -22.54
CA ALA A 66 22.62 -0.59 -22.89
C ALA A 66 21.14 -0.20 -23.13
N GLY A 67 20.77 1.08 -22.97
CA GLY A 67 19.41 1.59 -23.20
C GLY A 67 18.49 1.51 -21.98
N ALA A 68 19.04 1.30 -20.79
CA ALA A 68 18.33 1.19 -19.52
C ALA A 68 18.58 2.43 -18.65
N ARG A 69 17.51 3.09 -18.17
CA ARG A 69 17.63 4.19 -17.21
C ARG A 69 17.72 3.62 -15.81
N VAL A 70 18.80 3.95 -15.11
CA VAL A 70 19.13 3.41 -13.80
C VAL A 70 19.22 4.53 -12.81
N GLU A 71 18.69 4.30 -11.62
CA GLU A 71 18.74 5.23 -10.52
C GLU A 71 19.77 4.73 -9.51
N VAL A 72 20.83 5.52 -9.35
CA VAL A 72 21.83 5.29 -8.31
C VAL A 72 21.33 6.01 -7.08
N VAL A 73 21.14 5.27 -5.99
CA VAL A 73 20.69 5.81 -4.71
C VAL A 73 21.86 5.72 -3.74
N ASP A 74 22.28 6.88 -3.26
CA ASP A 74 23.20 7.02 -2.13
C ASP A 74 22.48 6.56 -0.85
N MET A 75 23.07 5.61 -0.11
CA MET A 75 22.56 5.22 1.21
C MET A 75 23.05 6.13 2.35
N ASP A 76 23.90 7.12 2.07
CA ASP A 76 24.33 8.11 3.06
C ASP A 76 23.47 9.38 2.96
N MET A 77 22.62 9.56 3.97
CA MET A 77 21.68 10.67 4.24
C MET A 77 20.23 10.48 3.77
N LEU A 78 19.49 9.67 4.52
CA LEU A 78 18.22 10.06 5.17
C LEU A 78 17.84 8.96 6.19
N ILE A 79 18.70 8.76 7.19
CA ILE A 79 18.20 8.46 8.52
C ILE A 79 18.01 9.86 9.12
N GLU A 80 16.88 10.49 8.81
CA GLU A 80 16.39 11.57 9.66
C GLU A 80 16.06 10.90 10.99
N GLU A 81 17.07 10.91 11.85
CA GLU A 81 16.99 10.84 13.28
C GLU A 81 15.97 11.90 13.71
N VAL A 82 14.71 11.49 13.82
CA VAL A 82 13.69 12.26 14.52
C VAL A 82 14.11 12.23 15.98
N GLU A 83 14.96 13.20 16.34
CA GLU A 83 15.28 13.58 17.71
C GLU A 83 13.96 13.86 18.44
N LEU A 84 13.57 12.83 19.19
CA LEU A 84 12.77 12.79 20.39
C LEU A 84 12.75 14.13 21.16
N ALA A 85 11.82 15.02 20.83
CA ALA A 85 11.42 16.09 21.72
C ALA A 85 10.61 15.49 22.88
N PRO A 86 11.04 15.62 24.15
CA PRO A 86 10.32 15.06 25.29
C PRO A 86 9.11 15.95 25.62
N PRO A 87 7.88 15.40 25.69
CA PRO A 87 6.72 16.15 26.17
C PRO A 87 6.70 16.17 27.72
N PRO A 88 6.20 17.28 28.33
CA PRO A 88 6.26 17.53 29.77
C PRO A 88 5.32 16.62 30.59
N PRO A 89 5.58 16.42 31.89
CA PRO A 89 4.81 15.50 32.73
C PRO A 89 3.49 16.14 33.18
N LEU A 90 2.39 15.42 33.00
CA LEU A 90 1.12 15.69 33.68
C LEU A 90 0.92 14.63 34.79
N PRO A 91 0.68 15.04 36.05
CA PRO A 91 0.47 14.12 37.16
C PRO A 91 -1.02 13.80 37.41
N GLY A 92 -1.29 12.55 37.80
CA GLY A 92 -2.48 12.11 38.58
C GLY A 92 -3.71 11.71 37.74
N GLU A 93 -3.95 10.43 37.42
CA GLU A 93 -4.41 9.32 38.28
C GLU A 93 -5.94 9.26 38.45
N SER A 94 -6.57 8.27 37.81
CA SER A 94 -7.53 7.34 38.43
C SER A 94 -8.01 6.30 37.40
N VAL A 95 -7.58 5.05 37.60
CA VAL A 95 -8.16 3.85 36.99
C VAL A 95 -9.50 3.52 37.69
N PRO A 96 -10.43 2.75 37.08
CA PRO A 96 -10.31 1.30 37.23
C PRO A 96 -10.82 0.41 36.07
N ALA A 97 -10.24 -0.80 36.06
CA ALA A 97 -10.84 -2.10 35.71
C ALA A 97 -11.05 -2.52 34.23
N SER A 98 -9.99 -3.12 33.68
CA SER A 98 -9.94 -4.50 33.14
C SER A 98 -10.91 -4.93 32.03
N VAL A 99 -10.38 -5.05 30.81
CA VAL A 99 -10.38 -6.32 30.05
C VAL A 99 -9.07 -6.43 29.27
N ALA A 100 -8.52 -7.65 29.24
CA ALA A 100 -7.19 -8.00 28.76
C ALA A 100 -6.90 -7.50 27.34
N ALA A 101 -5.98 -6.54 27.22
CA ALA A 101 -5.20 -6.36 26.01
C ALA A 101 -4.19 -7.51 25.92
N PRO A 102 -3.99 -8.16 24.76
CA PRO A 102 -2.86 -9.05 24.61
C PRO A 102 -1.63 -8.16 24.75
N VAL A 103 -0.75 -8.56 25.66
CA VAL A 103 0.56 -7.96 25.82
C VAL A 103 1.19 -7.96 24.44
N ALA A 104 1.40 -6.77 23.86
CA ALA A 104 2.35 -6.58 22.77
C ALA A 104 3.73 -6.89 23.38
N ALA A 105 3.99 -8.18 23.58
CA ALA A 105 5.25 -8.70 24.04
C ALA A 105 6.21 -8.32 22.94
N ARG A 106 7.21 -7.51 23.28
CA ARG A 106 8.34 -7.29 22.39
C ARG A 106 8.83 -8.67 21.98
N PRO A 107 8.84 -9.00 20.68
CA PRO A 107 9.25 -10.31 20.23
C PRO A 107 10.67 -10.55 20.77
N GLY A 108 10.87 -11.72 21.39
CA GLY A 108 12.19 -12.15 21.85
C GLY A 108 13.14 -12.29 20.66
N ARG A 109 14.36 -12.77 20.92
CA ARG A 109 15.27 -13.16 19.84
C ARG A 109 14.99 -14.60 19.47
N LEU A 110 14.80 -14.87 18.19
CA LEU A 110 14.51 -16.21 17.69
C LEU A 110 15.71 -17.12 17.97
N GLN A 111 15.48 -18.23 18.70
CA GLN A 111 16.49 -19.27 18.89
C GLN A 111 16.10 -20.51 18.11
N VAL A 112 16.85 -20.79 17.03
CA VAL A 112 16.62 -21.95 16.17
C VAL A 112 17.65 -23.01 16.50
N ALA A 113 17.20 -24.17 17.02
CA ALA A 113 18.03 -25.36 17.10
C ALA A 113 18.14 -25.98 15.69
N PRO A 114 19.32 -26.03 15.07
CA PRO A 114 19.47 -26.55 13.71
C PRO A 114 19.11 -28.04 13.67
N ARG A 115 18.25 -28.45 12.74
CA ARG A 115 17.94 -29.87 12.53
C ARG A 115 18.90 -30.56 11.56
N ASP A 116 19.49 -29.81 10.64
CA ASP A 116 20.30 -30.28 9.52
C ASP A 116 21.38 -29.25 9.14
N GLU A 117 22.32 -29.66 8.28
CA GLU A 117 23.43 -28.80 7.82
C GLU A 117 22.95 -27.53 7.10
N TYR A 118 21.80 -27.59 6.43
CA TYR A 118 21.21 -26.44 5.76
C TYR A 118 20.66 -25.41 6.75
N MET A 119 19.98 -25.87 7.80
CA MET A 119 19.51 -24.99 8.88
C MET A 119 20.65 -24.42 9.72
N ALA A 120 21.76 -25.15 9.84
CA ALA A 120 22.94 -24.69 10.58
C ALA A 120 23.51 -23.38 10.01
N ALA A 121 23.37 -23.14 8.69
CA ALA A 121 23.77 -21.90 8.05
C ALA A 121 23.03 -20.65 8.57
N PHE A 122 21.90 -20.82 9.27
CA PHE A 122 21.10 -19.73 9.81
C PHE A 122 21.17 -19.63 11.35
N SER A 123 22.03 -20.43 12.00
CA SER A 123 22.15 -20.45 13.47
C SER A 123 22.62 -19.12 14.08
N GLU A 124 23.34 -18.31 13.30
CA GLU A 124 23.86 -17.00 13.73
C GLU A 124 22.95 -15.82 13.32
N VAL A 125 21.79 -16.08 12.71
CA VAL A 125 20.89 -15.03 12.25
C VAL A 125 20.18 -14.39 13.44
N ASP A 126 20.44 -13.09 13.66
CA ASP A 126 19.70 -12.30 14.64
C ASP A 126 18.36 -11.81 14.05
N ALA A 127 17.27 -12.45 14.46
CA ALA A 127 15.91 -12.10 14.05
C ALA A 127 14.96 -11.98 15.25
N PRO A 128 13.94 -11.11 15.18
CA PRO A 128 12.84 -11.11 16.14
C PRO A 128 12.02 -12.41 16.06
N ASP A 129 11.63 -12.94 17.21
CA ASP A 129 10.73 -14.08 17.33
C ASP A 129 9.26 -13.63 17.28
N PHE A 130 8.67 -13.67 16.08
CA PHE A 130 7.27 -13.31 15.86
C PHE A 130 6.28 -14.40 16.31
N GLY A 131 6.76 -15.58 16.74
CA GLY A 131 5.91 -16.72 17.08
C GLY A 131 5.04 -17.21 15.92
N ILE A 132 4.15 -18.15 16.21
CA ILE A 132 3.15 -18.67 15.27
C ILE A 132 1.77 -18.47 15.88
N ALA A 133 0.92 -17.74 15.16
CA ALA A 133 -0.47 -17.55 15.58
C ALA A 133 -1.27 -18.86 15.43
N PRO A 134 -2.24 -19.14 16.31
CA PRO A 134 -3.15 -20.27 16.18
C PRO A 134 -3.91 -20.26 14.84
N VAL A 135 -4.37 -21.43 14.40
CA VAL A 135 -5.20 -21.55 13.20
C VAL A 135 -6.49 -20.73 13.35
N GLY A 136 -6.83 -19.96 12.31
CA GLY A 136 -8.01 -19.08 12.30
C GLY A 136 -7.81 -17.72 12.99
N SER A 137 -6.59 -17.41 13.46
CA SER A 137 -6.28 -16.07 13.96
C SER A 137 -6.27 -15.05 12.82
N ASP A 138 -6.88 -13.89 13.05
CA ASP A 138 -6.75 -12.74 12.15
C ASP A 138 -5.35 -12.14 12.28
N LEU A 139 -4.65 -12.04 11.15
CA LEU A 139 -3.31 -11.45 11.05
C LEU A 139 -3.35 -10.02 10.49
N GLN A 140 -4.53 -9.49 10.22
CA GLN A 140 -4.68 -8.13 9.73
C GLN A 140 -4.55 -7.14 10.88
N ASP A 141 -3.87 -6.03 10.61
CA ASP A 141 -3.85 -4.90 11.53
C ASP A 141 -5.27 -4.37 11.74
N ALA A 142 -5.56 -3.94 12.98
CA ALA A 142 -6.84 -3.32 13.29
C ALA A 142 -7.05 -2.09 12.38
N ARG A 143 -8.13 -2.10 11.59
CA ARG A 143 -8.51 -0.93 10.81
C ARG A 143 -8.87 0.19 11.80
N PRO A 144 -8.22 1.37 11.72
CA PRO A 144 -8.60 2.49 12.57
C PRO A 144 -10.05 2.87 12.31
N ASP A 145 -10.78 3.25 13.37
CA ASP A 145 -12.14 3.74 13.25
C ASP A 145 -12.19 4.94 12.32
N ALA A 146 -13.06 4.87 11.30
CA ALA A 146 -13.23 5.95 10.36
C ALA A 146 -13.86 7.15 11.10
N ALA A 147 -13.12 8.25 11.19
CA ALA A 147 -13.67 9.50 11.70
C ALA A 147 -14.83 9.95 10.79
N ALA A 148 -15.99 10.21 11.39
CA ALA A 148 -17.13 10.72 10.64
C ALA A 148 -16.79 12.10 10.05
N PRO A 149 -17.11 12.36 8.77
CA PRO A 149 -16.90 13.67 8.19
C PRO A 149 -17.79 14.70 8.90
N ALA A 150 -17.22 15.88 9.18
CA ALA A 150 -17.98 17.02 9.71
C ALA A 150 -18.82 17.64 8.59
N VAL A 151 -20.05 17.16 8.40
CA VAL A 151 -20.99 17.69 7.40
C VAL A 151 -21.89 18.73 8.04
N ASP A 152 -21.90 19.94 7.46
CA ASP A 152 -22.87 20.98 7.83
C ASP A 152 -24.16 20.78 7.02
N LEU A 153 -25.24 20.44 7.72
CA LEU A 153 -26.57 20.23 7.15
C LEU A 153 -27.51 21.42 7.39
N SER A 154 -27.02 22.54 7.92
CA SER A 154 -27.85 23.71 8.28
C SER A 154 -28.63 24.30 7.10
N GLN A 155 -28.16 24.10 5.88
CA GLN A 155 -28.80 24.58 4.66
C GLN A 155 -29.92 23.65 4.14
N PHE A 156 -30.00 22.42 4.63
CA PHE A 156 -30.99 21.44 4.18
C PHE A 156 -32.16 21.36 5.16
N SER A 157 -33.37 21.44 4.63
CA SER A 157 -34.61 21.24 5.39
C SER A 157 -35.33 20.00 4.86
N LEU A 158 -35.75 19.11 5.76
CA LEU A 158 -36.46 17.89 5.40
C LEU A 158 -37.98 18.14 5.48
N ALA A 159 -38.69 17.86 4.40
CA ALA A 159 -40.14 17.99 4.40
C ALA A 159 -40.79 16.92 5.30
N PRO A 160 -41.94 17.21 5.94
CA PRO A 160 -42.69 16.22 6.72
C PRO A 160 -43.02 14.98 5.88
N VAL A 161 -43.07 13.82 6.54
CA VAL A 161 -43.46 12.56 5.87
C VAL A 161 -44.81 12.72 5.15
N GLY A 162 -44.86 12.28 3.89
CA GLY A 162 -46.05 12.43 3.03
C GLY A 162 -46.11 13.75 2.24
N SER A 163 -45.10 14.61 2.33
CA SER A 163 -45.00 15.81 1.49
C SER A 163 -44.65 15.45 0.05
N ASP A 164 -45.44 15.94 -0.91
CA ASP A 164 -45.20 15.77 -2.34
C ASP A 164 -44.03 16.66 -2.78
N MET A 165 -42.90 16.04 -3.15
CA MET A 165 -41.64 16.72 -3.50
C MET A 165 -41.55 17.07 -4.99
N GLY A 166 -42.66 17.49 -5.59
CA GLY A 166 -42.71 17.98 -6.96
C GLY A 166 -43.17 16.95 -7.99
N GLN A 167 -44.09 16.04 -7.64
CA GLN A 167 -44.83 15.32 -8.68
C GLN A 167 -45.56 16.32 -9.57
N ALA A 168 -45.50 16.09 -10.89
CA ALA A 168 -46.21 16.92 -11.86
C ALA A 168 -47.68 16.99 -11.44
N LYS A 169 -48.21 18.22 -11.29
CA LYS A 169 -49.59 18.47 -10.87
C LYS A 169 -50.52 17.56 -11.68
N PRO A 170 -51.27 16.63 -11.05
CA PRO A 170 -52.16 15.75 -11.78
C PRO A 170 -53.13 16.62 -12.57
N ALA A 171 -53.19 16.40 -13.88
CA ALA A 171 -54.10 17.11 -14.75
C ALA A 171 -55.52 16.94 -14.19
N ASN A 172 -56.26 18.04 -14.06
CA ASN A 172 -57.62 18.01 -13.54
C ASN A 172 -58.42 17.01 -14.40
N PRO A 173 -59.14 16.04 -13.80
CA PRO A 173 -59.87 15.06 -14.58
C PRO A 173 -60.83 15.78 -15.52
N ALA A 174 -60.79 15.40 -16.81
CA ALA A 174 -61.68 15.97 -17.81
C ALA A 174 -63.14 15.80 -17.36
N PRO A 175 -64.03 16.76 -17.67
CA PRO A 175 -65.45 16.64 -17.32
C PRO A 175 -66.00 15.32 -17.88
N ALA A 176 -66.77 14.61 -17.06
CA ALA A 176 -67.37 13.34 -17.45
C ALA A 176 -68.22 13.54 -18.71
N PRO A 177 -68.20 12.58 -19.66
CA PRO A 177 -69.04 12.67 -20.85
C PRO A 177 -70.52 12.67 -20.44
N ASP A 178 -71.34 13.43 -21.18
CA ASP A 178 -72.77 13.52 -20.91
C ASP A 178 -73.45 12.17 -21.16
N THR A 179 -74.01 11.59 -20.10
CA THR A 179 -74.70 10.30 -20.11
C THR A 179 -76.22 10.43 -20.10
N SER A 180 -76.76 11.65 -20.24
CA SER A 180 -78.20 11.94 -20.14
C SER A 180 -79.08 11.20 -21.16
N HIS A 181 -78.47 10.64 -22.21
CA HIS A 181 -79.16 9.88 -23.26
C HIS A 181 -78.98 8.35 -23.18
N LEU A 182 -78.23 7.83 -22.19
CA LEU A 182 -78.09 6.39 -21.97
C LEU A 182 -79.24 5.87 -21.10
N LYS A 183 -79.99 4.89 -21.61
CA LYS A 183 -80.97 4.13 -20.83
C LYS A 183 -80.68 2.64 -21.00
N LEU A 184 -80.65 1.92 -19.88
CA LEU A 184 -80.58 0.46 -19.88
C LEU A 184 -81.98 -0.09 -20.19
N GLN A 185 -82.09 -1.02 -21.15
CA GLN A 185 -83.28 -1.83 -21.34
C GLN A 185 -83.16 -3.07 -20.46
N ASP A 186 -84.22 -3.38 -19.71
CA ASP A 186 -84.36 -4.64 -18.95
C ASP A 186 -84.45 -5.85 -19.88
#